data_AF-A0A2D8QEV8-F1
#
_entry.id   AF-A0A2D8QEV8-F1
#
_cell.length_a   1.000
_cell.length_b   1.000
_cell.length_c   1.000
_cell.angle_alpha   90.00
_cell.angle_beta   90.00
_cell.angle_gamma   90.00
#
_symmetry.space_group_name_H-M   'P 1'
#
loop_
_entity.id
_entity.type
_entity.pdbx_description
1 polymer ?
#
loop_
_entity_poly.entity_id
_entity_poly.type
_entity_poly.pdbx_seq_one_letter_code
_entity_poly.pdbx_strand_id
1 'polypeptide(L)'
;MNRLWVIAGPNGAGKSSLTRRYISLLTRLHVINPDTIAANLAGGGRFTADQAARAGRVALKEQRLYLAERRSFAVETTLTGQAPLRLLTTARDVGYKTSLVYVGLDDVGLSLARVAARVSAGGHDIPPADILRRFDRSMANPHRALPLVDRPLAVRQLPRSVAPYPSHGRPTPSLRKP
;
A
#
# COMPACT_ATOMS: atom_id res chain seq x y z
N MET A 1 -8.69 -18.33 -16.41
CA MET A 1 -8.78 -16.86 -16.53
C MET A 1 -7.84 -16.21 -15.53
N ASN A 2 -7.04 -15.23 -15.96
CA ASN A 2 -6.02 -14.61 -15.12
C ASN A 2 -6.61 -13.56 -14.19
N ARG A 3 -6.00 -13.42 -13.01
CA ARG A 3 -6.49 -12.55 -11.93
C ARG A 3 -5.39 -11.60 -11.48
N LEU A 4 -5.72 -10.33 -11.38
CA LEU A 4 -4.90 -9.32 -10.71
C LEU A 4 -5.64 -8.81 -9.47
N TRP A 5 -5.01 -8.94 -8.31
CA TRP A 5 -5.51 -8.36 -7.06
C TRP A 5 -4.64 -7.19 -6.63
N VAL A 6 -5.23 -6.02 -6.47
CA VAL A 6 -4.56 -4.84 -5.93
C VAL A 6 -5.02 -4.64 -4.50
N ILE A 7 -4.10 -4.80 -3.54
CA ILE A 7 -4.34 -4.53 -2.12
C ILE A 7 -3.79 -3.14 -1.82
N ALA A 8 -4.69 -2.18 -1.61
CA ALA A 8 -4.39 -0.76 -1.54
C ALA A 8 -4.82 -0.13 -0.22
N GLY A 9 -4.30 1.07 0.09
CA GLY A 9 -4.60 1.81 1.32
C GLY A 9 -3.37 2.47 1.95
N PRO A 10 -3.54 3.40 2.90
CA PRO A 10 -2.43 4.15 3.47
C PRO A 10 -1.47 3.27 4.29
N ASN A 11 -0.31 3.82 4.64
CA ASN A 11 0.59 3.21 5.62
C ASN A 11 -0.17 2.96 6.94
N GLY A 12 0.22 1.93 7.71
CA GLY A 12 -0.48 1.59 8.97
C GLY A 12 -1.91 1.03 8.82
N ALA A 13 -2.49 0.99 7.63
CA ALA A 13 -3.85 0.48 7.40
C ALA A 13 -4.01 -1.04 7.50
N GLY A 14 -2.96 -1.79 7.87
CA GLY A 14 -3.08 -3.24 8.07
C GLY A 14 -3.15 -4.09 6.79
N LYS A 15 -2.91 -3.52 5.60
CA LYS A 15 -2.88 -4.23 4.30
C LYS A 15 -2.12 -5.55 4.36
N SER A 16 -0.84 -5.54 4.73
CA SER A 16 -0.02 -6.75 4.75
C SER A 16 -0.49 -7.80 5.77
N SER A 17 -1.19 -7.37 6.83
CA SER A 17 -1.82 -8.31 7.76
C SER A 17 -3.05 -8.98 7.14
N LEU A 18 -3.89 -8.21 6.46
CA LEU A 18 -5.03 -8.73 5.71
C LEU A 18 -4.56 -9.67 4.59
N THR A 19 -3.52 -9.28 3.85
CA THR A 19 -2.94 -10.06 2.76
C THR A 19 -2.46 -11.41 3.26
N ARG A 20 -1.60 -11.44 4.28
CA ARG A 20 -1.05 -12.70 4.82
C ARG A 20 -2.12 -13.60 5.43
N ARG A 21 -3.05 -13.04 6.19
CA ARG A 21 -4.05 -13.83 6.95
C ARG A 21 -5.18 -14.38 6.09
N TYR A 22 -5.52 -13.72 5.00
CA TYR A 22 -6.71 -14.08 4.22
C TYR A 22 -6.41 -14.18 2.74
N ILE A 23 -5.90 -13.12 2.12
CA ILE A 23 -5.81 -13.06 0.66
C ILE A 23 -4.84 -14.11 0.11
N SER A 24 -3.63 -14.19 0.64
CA SER A 24 -2.64 -15.17 0.18
C SER A 24 -3.12 -16.61 0.39
N LEU A 25 -3.75 -16.91 1.52
CA LEU A 25 -4.26 -18.26 1.83
C LEU A 25 -5.43 -18.66 0.93
N LEU A 26 -6.39 -17.76 0.74
CA LEU A 26 -7.62 -18.03 -0.02
C LEU A 26 -7.37 -18.02 -1.54
N THR A 27 -6.50 -17.14 -2.02
CA THR A 27 -6.29 -16.95 -3.46
C THR A 27 -5.10 -17.75 -4.01
N ARG A 28 -4.14 -18.12 -3.15
CA ARG A 28 -2.83 -18.71 -3.49
C ARG A 28 -2.03 -17.88 -4.50
N LEU A 29 -2.30 -16.58 -4.58
CA LEU A 29 -1.59 -15.67 -5.49
C LEU A 29 -0.24 -15.28 -4.91
N HIS A 30 0.76 -15.20 -5.79
CA HIS A 30 2.01 -14.55 -5.46
C HIS A 30 1.78 -13.06 -5.24
N VAL A 31 2.28 -12.53 -4.12
CA VAL A 31 2.10 -11.13 -3.73
C VAL A 31 3.39 -10.37 -3.95
N ILE A 32 3.37 -9.44 -4.90
CA ILE A 32 4.46 -8.50 -5.13
C ILE A 32 4.29 -7.31 -4.18
N ASN A 33 5.14 -7.25 -3.15
CA ASN A 33 5.14 -6.18 -2.17
C ASN A 33 6.51 -5.47 -2.13
N PRO A 34 6.60 -4.20 -2.55
CA PRO A 34 7.85 -3.43 -2.50
C PRO A 34 8.48 -3.38 -1.10
N ASP A 35 7.71 -3.32 -0.02
CA ASP A 35 8.26 -3.28 1.35
C ASP A 35 8.92 -4.62 1.73
N THR A 36 8.31 -5.75 1.33
CA THR A 36 8.91 -7.08 1.53
C THR A 36 10.18 -7.24 0.71
N ILE A 37 10.18 -6.79 -0.55
CA ILE A 37 11.36 -6.84 -1.42
C ILE A 37 12.48 -5.97 -0.83
N ALA A 38 12.16 -4.77 -0.34
CA ALA A 38 13.15 -3.87 0.26
C ALA A 38 13.74 -4.46 1.55
N ALA A 39 12.92 -5.05 2.41
CA ALA A 39 13.39 -5.75 3.60
C ALA A 39 14.31 -6.92 3.23
N ASN A 40 13.96 -7.73 2.23
CA ASN A 40 14.80 -8.84 1.77
C ASN A 40 16.15 -8.35 1.21
N LEU A 41 16.15 -7.26 0.42
CA LEU A 41 17.38 -6.62 -0.07
C LEU A 41 18.27 -6.04 1.06
N ALA A 42 17.70 -5.81 2.24
CA ALA A 42 18.41 -5.35 3.43
C ALA A 42 18.85 -6.47 4.37
N GLY A 43 18.59 -7.74 4.04
CA GLY A 43 18.86 -8.87 4.93
C GLY A 43 17.81 -9.05 6.04
N GLY A 44 16.65 -8.40 5.91
CA GLY A 44 15.55 -8.40 6.87
C GLY A 44 15.41 -7.07 7.62
N GLY A 45 14.16 -6.67 7.90
CA GLY A 45 13.88 -5.51 8.76
C GLY A 45 13.95 -4.15 8.05
N ARG A 46 14.74 -3.22 8.60
CA ARG A 46 14.84 -1.82 8.13
C ARG A 46 15.67 -1.73 6.86
N PHE A 47 15.27 -0.84 5.96
CA PHE A 47 15.95 -0.59 4.69
C PHE A 47 16.11 0.91 4.43
N THR A 48 17.09 1.25 3.59
CA THR A 48 17.41 2.61 3.17
C THR A 48 16.50 3.10 2.03
N ALA A 49 16.52 4.40 1.75
CA ALA A 49 15.79 4.96 0.61
C ALA A 49 16.26 4.38 -0.74
N ASP A 50 17.56 4.10 -0.89
CA ASP A 50 18.09 3.45 -2.10
C ASP A 50 17.57 2.01 -2.23
N GLN A 51 17.55 1.23 -1.14
CA GLN A 51 16.96 -0.10 -1.13
C GLN A 51 15.46 -0.07 -1.45
N ALA A 52 14.72 0.90 -0.92
CA ALA A 52 13.31 1.11 -1.26
C ALA A 52 13.12 1.43 -2.76
N ALA A 53 13.98 2.29 -3.33
CA ALA A 53 13.93 2.62 -4.75
C ALA A 53 14.27 1.42 -5.64
N ARG A 54 15.30 0.64 -5.28
CA ARG A 54 15.65 -0.63 -5.94
C ARG A 54 14.49 -1.63 -5.86
N ALA A 55 13.89 -1.80 -4.70
CA ALA A 55 12.74 -2.68 -4.51
C ALA A 55 11.54 -2.28 -5.37
N GLY A 56 11.28 -0.97 -5.50
CA GLY A 56 10.27 -0.45 -6.42
C GLY A 56 10.53 -0.84 -7.88
N ARG A 57 11.79 -0.76 -8.34
CA ARG A 57 12.18 -1.22 -9.69
C ARG A 57 12.01 -2.73 -9.86
N VAL A 58 12.41 -3.52 -8.86
CA VAL A 58 12.24 -4.98 -8.86
C VAL A 58 10.76 -5.34 -8.94
N ALA A 59 9.91 -4.73 -8.10
CA ALA A 59 8.47 -4.96 -8.10
C ALA A 59 7.84 -4.64 -9.47
N LEU A 60 8.22 -3.52 -10.11
CA LEU A 60 7.73 -3.16 -11.45
C LEU A 60 8.19 -4.16 -12.52
N LYS A 61 9.44 -4.62 -12.46
CA LYS A 61 9.96 -5.64 -13.38
C LYS A 61 9.18 -6.95 -13.23
N GLU A 62 8.94 -7.37 -12.00
CA GLU A 62 8.17 -8.58 -11.69
C GLU A 62 6.73 -8.47 -12.17
N GLN A 63 6.05 -7.34 -11.93
CA GLN A 63 4.69 -7.11 -12.45
C GLN A 63 4.62 -7.24 -13.98
N ARG A 64 5.60 -6.66 -14.70
CA ARG A 64 5.69 -6.78 -16.16
C ARG A 64 5.88 -8.23 -16.60
N LEU A 65 6.71 -8.99 -15.89
CA LEU A 65 6.92 -10.41 -16.18
C LEU A 65 5.63 -11.20 -16.03
N TYR A 66 4.91 -11.04 -14.91
CA TYR A 66 3.64 -11.73 -14.69
C TYR A 66 2.57 -11.37 -15.73
N LEU A 67 2.50 -10.10 -16.13
CA LEU A 67 1.63 -9.66 -17.23
C LEU A 67 1.99 -10.35 -18.56
N ALA A 68 3.26 -10.33 -18.94
CA ALA A 68 3.75 -10.93 -20.18
C ALA A 68 3.53 -12.45 -20.22
N GLU A 69 3.77 -13.14 -19.11
CA GLU A 69 3.57 -14.58 -18.96
C GLU A 69 2.10 -14.95 -18.73
N ARG A 70 1.18 -13.98 -18.70
CA ARG A 70 -0.25 -14.21 -18.45
C ARG A 70 -0.48 -15.03 -17.16
N ARG A 71 0.21 -14.68 -16.08
CA ARG A 71 0.10 -15.36 -14.77
C ARG A 71 -0.70 -14.53 -13.79
N SER A 72 -1.52 -15.19 -12.96
CA SER A 72 -2.27 -14.49 -11.91
C SER A 72 -1.34 -14.06 -10.77
N PHE A 73 -1.55 -12.85 -10.22
CA PHE A 73 -0.76 -12.30 -9.12
C PHE A 73 -1.53 -11.25 -8.33
N ALA A 74 -0.94 -10.85 -7.20
CA ALA A 74 -1.41 -9.78 -6.36
C ALA A 74 -0.30 -8.75 -6.15
N VAL A 75 -0.67 -7.51 -5.86
CA VAL A 75 0.26 -6.43 -5.51
C VAL A 75 -0.20 -5.70 -4.26
N GLU A 76 0.75 -5.30 -3.42
CA GLU A 76 0.50 -4.33 -2.35
C GLU A 76 0.95 -2.94 -2.76
N THR A 77 0.13 -1.93 -2.46
CA THR A 77 0.45 -0.54 -2.80
C THR A 77 -0.19 0.44 -1.81
N THR A 78 0.36 1.65 -1.73
CA THR A 78 -0.30 2.77 -1.06
C THR A 78 -1.31 3.49 -1.97
N LEU A 79 -1.39 3.14 -3.25
CA LEU A 79 -2.26 3.82 -4.23
C LEU A 79 -2.01 5.33 -4.30
N THR A 80 -0.76 5.77 -4.09
CA THR A 80 -0.41 7.22 -4.03
C THR A 80 0.05 7.80 -5.36
N GLY A 81 0.31 6.96 -6.37
CA GLY A 81 0.83 7.39 -7.67
C GLY A 81 0.12 6.71 -8.85
N GLN A 82 0.61 6.97 -10.06
CA GLN A 82 -0.02 6.47 -11.29
C GLN A 82 0.28 4.99 -11.58
N ALA A 83 1.34 4.41 -10.99
CA ALA A 83 1.77 3.06 -11.33
C ALA A 83 0.70 1.98 -11.08
N PRO A 84 -0.01 1.96 -9.93
CA PRO A 84 -1.10 0.98 -9.72
C PRO A 84 -2.28 1.17 -10.68
N LEU A 85 -2.60 2.41 -11.06
CA LEU A 85 -3.67 2.70 -12.00
C LEU A 85 -3.32 2.17 -13.40
N ARG A 86 -2.09 2.44 -13.87
CA ARG A 86 -1.59 1.87 -15.13
C ARG A 86 -1.55 0.35 -15.11
N LEU A 87 -1.16 -0.25 -14.00
CA LEU A 87 -1.16 -1.71 -13.84
C LEU A 87 -2.57 -2.29 -14.01
N LEU A 88 -3.59 -1.66 -13.40
CA LEU A 88 -4.99 -2.08 -13.55
C LEU A 88 -5.46 -1.96 -15.01
N THR A 89 -5.18 -0.82 -15.66
CA THR A 89 -5.51 -0.59 -17.07
C THR A 89 -4.86 -1.66 -17.96
N THR A 90 -3.52 -1.81 -17.88
CA THR A 90 -2.80 -2.80 -18.70
C THR A 90 -3.30 -4.22 -18.46
N ALA A 91 -3.57 -4.61 -17.21
CA ALA A 91 -4.08 -5.94 -16.91
C ALA A 91 -5.45 -6.20 -17.54
N ARG A 92 -6.35 -5.21 -17.52
CA ARG A 92 -7.66 -5.30 -18.20
C ARG A 92 -7.51 -5.44 -19.70
N ASP A 93 -6.64 -4.63 -20.30
CA ASP A 93 -6.40 -4.65 -21.75
C ASP A 93 -5.88 -6.02 -22.22
N VAL A 94 -5.15 -6.74 -21.35
CA VAL A 94 -4.69 -8.11 -21.63
C VAL A 94 -5.60 -9.22 -21.05
N GLY A 95 -6.83 -8.87 -20.66
CA GLY A 95 -7.89 -9.83 -20.32
C GLY A 95 -7.88 -10.38 -18.89
N TYR A 96 -7.27 -9.68 -17.93
CA TYR A 96 -7.30 -10.09 -16.53
C TYR A 96 -8.61 -9.68 -15.87
N LYS A 97 -9.11 -10.54 -14.97
CA LYS A 97 -10.09 -10.12 -13.97
C LYS A 97 -9.40 -9.36 -12.85
N THR A 98 -9.78 -8.11 -12.68
CA THR A 98 -9.18 -7.15 -11.77
C THR A 98 -9.99 -7.00 -10.50
N SER A 99 -9.33 -7.05 -9.34
CA SER A 99 -9.94 -6.88 -8.03
C SER A 99 -9.17 -5.83 -7.24
N LEU A 100 -9.90 -4.91 -6.59
CA LEU A 100 -9.32 -3.92 -5.68
C LEU A 100 -9.80 -4.23 -4.26
N VAL A 101 -8.87 -4.46 -3.35
CA VAL A 101 -9.14 -4.46 -1.91
C VAL A 101 -8.53 -3.21 -1.32
N TYR A 102 -9.37 -2.21 -1.03
CA TYR A 102 -8.91 -0.97 -0.43
C TYR A 102 -9.13 -0.99 1.08
N VAL A 103 -8.05 -0.92 1.85
CA VAL A 103 -8.08 -0.90 3.31
C VAL A 103 -7.95 0.54 3.80
N GLY A 104 -9.06 1.12 4.22
CA GLY A 104 -9.16 2.52 4.65
C GLY A 104 -8.82 2.71 6.13
N LEU A 105 -8.38 3.92 6.46
CA LEU A 105 -8.22 4.41 7.83
C LEU A 105 -8.93 5.75 7.96
N ASP A 106 -9.71 5.91 9.03
CA ASP A 106 -10.48 7.15 9.27
C ASP A 106 -9.61 8.30 9.78
N ASP A 107 -8.43 7.98 10.34
CA ASP A 107 -7.54 8.95 10.97
C ASP A 107 -6.07 8.69 10.62
N VAL A 108 -5.35 9.77 10.29
CA VAL A 108 -3.92 9.74 10.02
C VAL A 108 -3.10 9.57 11.31
N GLY A 109 -3.62 10.03 12.46
CA GLY A 109 -3.02 9.77 13.77
C GLY A 109 -2.89 8.27 14.05
N LEU A 110 -3.92 7.50 13.71
CA LEU A 110 -3.89 6.03 13.80
C LEU A 110 -2.84 5.41 12.84
N SER A 111 -2.66 5.97 11.65
CA SER A 111 -1.58 5.56 10.72
C SER A 111 -0.20 5.78 11.35
N LEU A 112 0.04 6.97 11.92
CA LEU A 112 1.29 7.31 12.62
C LEU A 112 1.54 6.37 13.81
N ALA A 113 0.54 6.19 14.68
CA ALA A 113 0.64 5.33 15.85
C ALA A 113 1.01 3.89 15.49
N ARG A 114 0.37 3.35 14.46
CA ARG A 114 0.62 1.96 14.02
C ARG A 114 1.96 1.80 13.33
N VAL A 115 2.43 2.80 12.58
CA VAL A 115 3.79 2.75 12.03
C VAL A 115 4.81 2.82 13.16
N ALA A 116 4.63 3.71 14.14
CA ALA A 116 5.52 3.81 15.30
C ALA A 116 5.60 2.49 16.10
N ALA A 117 4.44 1.86 16.39
CA ALA A 117 4.40 0.57 17.06
C ALA A 117 5.08 -0.55 16.25
N ARG A 118 5.02 -0.49 14.91
CA ARG A 118 5.75 -1.42 14.06
C ARG A 118 7.26 -1.17 14.10
N VAL A 119 7.69 0.08 14.17
CA VAL A 119 9.10 0.47 14.27
C VAL A 119 9.71 0.04 15.60
N SER A 120 8.97 0.17 16.70
CA SER A 120 9.40 -0.32 18.02
C SER A 120 9.52 -1.85 18.05
N ALA A 121 8.73 -2.56 17.24
CA ALA A 121 8.83 -4.00 17.04
C ALA A 121 9.89 -4.42 15.98
N GLY A 122 10.80 -3.51 15.59
CA GLY A 122 11.90 -3.81 14.66
C GLY A 122 11.58 -3.67 13.17
N GLY A 123 10.38 -3.19 12.81
CA GLY A 123 10.00 -2.95 11.42
C GLY A 123 10.61 -1.68 10.81
N HIS A 124 10.35 -1.48 9.51
CA HIS A 124 10.83 -0.31 8.77
C HIS A 124 10.16 1.00 9.21
N ASP A 125 11.03 2.00 9.44
CA ASP A 125 10.68 3.36 9.79
C ASP A 125 10.37 4.21 8.56
N ILE A 126 9.32 5.01 8.66
CA ILE A 126 8.86 5.90 7.59
C ILE A 126 8.69 7.28 8.21
N PRO A 127 9.35 8.33 7.68
CA PRO A 127 9.23 9.67 8.24
C PRO A 127 7.76 10.11 8.35
N PRO A 128 7.33 10.73 9.47
CA PRO A 128 5.96 11.18 9.67
C PRO A 128 5.43 12.08 8.54
N ALA A 129 6.25 12.99 8.01
CA ALA A 129 5.90 13.85 6.88
C ALA A 129 5.51 13.04 5.62
N ASP A 130 6.20 11.92 5.41
CA ASP A 130 5.94 11.01 4.30
C ASP A 130 4.66 10.20 4.53
N ILE A 131 4.37 9.82 5.77
CA ILE A 131 3.10 9.18 6.15
C ILE A 131 1.93 10.13 5.90
N LEU A 132 2.02 11.38 6.36
CA LEU A 132 0.99 12.41 6.16
C LEU A 132 0.70 12.61 4.66
N ARG A 133 1.75 12.90 3.88
CA ARG A 133 1.64 13.11 2.42
C ARG A 133 1.05 11.89 1.70
N ARG A 134 1.45 10.68 2.09
CA ARG A 134 0.95 9.44 1.48
C ARG A 134 -0.48 9.13 1.91
N PHE A 135 -0.88 9.48 3.13
CA PHE A 135 -2.23 9.27 3.64
C PHE A 135 -3.25 10.01 2.78
N ASP A 136 -3.10 11.33 2.63
CA ASP A 136 -4.05 12.16 1.88
C ASP A 136 -4.18 11.69 0.43
N ARG A 137 -3.03 11.44 -0.23
CA ARG A 137 -3.01 10.93 -1.61
C ARG A 137 -3.64 9.55 -1.74
N SER A 138 -3.37 8.67 -0.78
CA SER A 138 -3.93 7.31 -0.77
C SER A 138 -5.44 7.34 -0.63
N MET A 139 -5.97 8.16 0.28
CA MET A 139 -7.40 8.31 0.56
C MET A 139 -8.13 9.00 -0.59
N ALA A 140 -7.46 9.90 -1.31
CA ALA A 140 -8.02 10.56 -2.48
C ALA A 140 -8.11 9.62 -3.69
N ASN A 141 -7.15 8.74 -3.97
CA ASN A 141 -7.11 8.00 -5.24
C ASN A 141 -8.08 6.80 -5.48
N PRO A 142 -8.87 6.26 -4.52
CA PRO A 142 -9.72 5.10 -4.79
C PRO A 142 -10.74 5.35 -5.91
N HIS A 143 -11.33 6.56 -5.98
CA HIS A 143 -12.29 6.92 -7.03
C HIS A 143 -11.72 6.78 -8.45
N ARG A 144 -10.40 6.86 -8.62
CA ARG A 144 -9.72 6.66 -9.91
C ARG A 144 -9.49 5.20 -10.24
N ALA A 145 -9.38 4.35 -9.22
CA ALA A 145 -9.15 2.91 -9.38
C ALA A 145 -10.45 2.13 -9.52
N LEU A 146 -11.55 2.60 -8.92
CA LEU A 146 -12.87 1.94 -8.96
C LEU A 146 -13.37 1.65 -10.39
N PRO A 147 -13.27 2.59 -11.37
CA PRO A 147 -13.69 2.31 -12.75
C PRO A 147 -12.81 1.27 -13.46
N LEU A 148 -11.60 1.02 -12.94
CA LEU A 148 -10.59 0.13 -13.51
C LEU A 148 -10.61 -1.28 -12.89
N VAL A 149 -11.59 -1.61 -12.04
CA VAL A 149 -11.70 -2.94 -11.42
C VAL A 149 -13.06 -3.60 -11.57
N ASP A 150 -13.06 -4.93 -11.75
CA ASP A 150 -14.30 -5.71 -11.90
C ASP A 150 -14.92 -6.02 -10.54
N ARG A 151 -14.09 -6.04 -9.50
CA ARG A 151 -14.49 -6.38 -8.13
C ARG A 151 -13.85 -5.41 -7.13
N PRO A 152 -14.54 -4.31 -6.78
CA PRO A 152 -14.13 -3.44 -5.70
C PRO A 152 -14.56 -4.03 -4.34
N LEU A 153 -13.68 -3.95 -3.35
CA LEU A 153 -13.95 -4.25 -1.95
C LEU A 153 -13.31 -3.17 -1.08
N ALA A 154 -14.14 -2.48 -0.30
CA ALA A 154 -13.67 -1.57 0.74
C ALA A 154 -13.65 -2.30 2.08
N VAL A 155 -12.50 -2.26 2.76
CA VAL A 155 -12.31 -2.81 4.09
C VAL A 155 -12.04 -1.66 5.04
N ARG A 156 -12.96 -1.42 5.97
CA ARG A 156 -12.73 -0.50 7.08
C ARG A 156 -12.12 -1.26 8.23
N GLN A 157 -10.99 -0.79 8.73
CA GLN A 157 -10.39 -1.41 9.90
C GLN A 157 -10.98 -0.80 11.16
N LEU A 158 -11.66 -1.62 11.96
CA LEU A 158 -12.14 -1.19 13.27
C LEU A 158 -10.95 -0.80 14.16
N PRO A 159 -11.11 0.21 15.04
CA PRO A 159 -10.07 0.58 15.99
C PRO A 159 -9.76 -0.65 16.86
N ARG A 160 -8.49 -1.06 16.84
CA ARG A 160 -7.91 -1.88 17.90
C ARG A 160 -7.20 -0.91 18.84
N SER A 161 -7.20 -1.18 20.14
CA SER A 161 -6.48 -0.36 21.12
C SER A 161 -5.00 -0.26 20.72
N VAL A 162 -4.61 0.89 20.16
CA VAL A 162 -3.23 1.29 19.96
C VAL A 162 -3.13 2.63 20.68
N ALA A 163 -2.11 2.81 21.52
CA ALA A 163 -1.90 4.08 22.20
C ALA A 163 -1.83 5.21 21.14
N PRO A 164 -2.52 6.34 21.37
CA PRO A 164 -2.53 7.45 20.42
C PRO A 164 -1.10 7.98 20.18
N TYR A 165 -0.80 8.34 18.93
CA TYR A 165 0.48 8.98 18.60
C TYR A 165 0.52 10.38 19.22
N PRO A 166 1.57 10.77 19.96
CA PRO A 166 1.65 12.09 20.56
C PRO A 166 1.59 13.17 19.47
N SER A 167 0.61 14.08 19.59
CA SER A 167 0.45 15.20 18.67
C SER A 167 1.53 16.24 18.94
N HIS A 168 2.71 16.08 18.32
CA HIS A 168 3.61 17.22 18.16
C HIS A 168 2.93 18.17 17.16
N GLY A 169 2.60 19.37 17.64
CA GLY A 169 1.68 20.32 17.00
C GLY A 169 1.82 20.38 15.48
N ARG A 170 0.69 20.23 14.77
CA ARG A 170 0.62 20.60 13.35
C ARG A 170 1.08 22.06 13.25
N PRO A 171 2.06 22.41 12.39
CA PRO A 171 2.32 23.81 12.13
C PRO A 171 1.05 24.43 11.57
N THR A 172 0.43 25.32 12.35
CA THR A 172 -0.67 26.18 11.88
C THR A 172 -0.17 26.96 10.67
N PRO A 173 -0.89 26.97 9.53
CA PRO A 173 -0.55 27.85 8.43
C PRO A 173 -0.62 29.29 8.96
N SER A 174 0.49 30.03 8.90
CA SER A 174 0.47 31.43 9.24
C SER A 174 -0.45 32.13 8.24
N LEU A 175 -1.64 32.54 8.69
CA LEU A 175 -2.45 33.50 7.97
C LEU A 175 -1.61 34.78 7.87
N ARG A 176 -1.02 35.04 6.70
CA ARG A 176 -0.61 36.39 6.34
C ARG A 176 -1.89 37.22 6.33
N LYS A 177 -2.04 38.09 7.32
CA LYS A 177 -3.00 39.20 7.23
C LYS A 177 -2.55 40.13 6.10
N PRO A 178 -3.52 40.78 5.41
CA PRO A 178 -3.25 41.66 4.28
C PRO A 178 -2.36 42.85 4.65
#